data_AF-A0A2U2AQQ2-F1
#
_entry.id   AF-A0A2U2AQQ2-F1
#
_cell.length_a   1.000
_cell.length_b   1.000
_cell.length_c   1.000
_cell.angle_alpha   90.00
_cell.angle_beta   90.00
_cell.angle_gamma   90.00
#
_symmetry.space_group_name_H-M   'P 1'
#
loop_
_entity.id
_entity.type
_entity.pdbx_description
1 polymer ?
#
loop_
_entity_poly.entity_id
_entity_poly.type
_entity_poly.pdbx_seq_one_letter_code
_entity_poly.pdbx_strand_id
1 'polypeptide(L)'
;MKKEYPDILKLEGEKWQNPDPATGKLGTRVPAEWLQTTEDSLKSLTLEMLEVLKAAGINPNRLNNTQVRDAIKKIILNSSTSKLSDRTDQVATIKVVNDVNRSASTAQKTANNADAKAVKAQKTADSAIKNGGYLGTKDLNTLNSDKHAGIYHQTANANALAERHYPVKLAGTLFVLESAGITQLYITYNQGQRIFTRNNYGGKWDKWIELLDTSDILNNLGTSTNKTVSQKVVNDVNTKATTAQKTADGALVKAQNLKDLTNKATARVNLGLGNSAIRNMTSSLGDSKILVASQALVNSVNSKIKINTASKGRNGWWKCGATGVIYQWGTVDYEKYPGEIDVQVKFPIAFNIPLNAQVTRKSLGGHYADAWANLVKIDKTGMLVDLQHEGGSVRDARGFTWFAIGY
;
A
#
# COMPACT_ATOMS: atom_id res chain seq x y z
N MET A 1 109.36 88.52 88.80
CA MET A 1 108.88 87.38 87.97
C MET A 1 107.49 87.70 87.47
N LYS A 2 107.23 87.72 86.15
CA LYS A 2 105.86 87.71 85.62
C LYS A 2 105.28 86.32 85.89
N LYS A 3 104.20 86.21 86.66
CA LYS A 3 103.47 84.94 86.80
C LYS A 3 102.76 84.65 85.47
N GLU A 4 103.06 83.54 84.82
CA GLU A 4 102.37 83.11 83.60
C GLU A 4 101.04 82.43 83.94
N TYR A 5 100.01 82.72 83.15
CA TYR A 5 98.71 82.05 83.29
C TYR A 5 98.84 80.58 82.82
N PRO A 6 98.26 79.61 83.54
CA PRO A 6 98.27 78.20 83.12
C PRO A 6 97.56 78.02 81.77
N ASP A 7 98.24 77.37 80.82
CA ASP A 7 97.75 77.12 79.45
C ASP A 7 96.87 75.88 79.39
N ILE A 8 95.68 76.01 78.80
CA ILE A 8 94.74 74.90 78.66
C ILE A 8 95.29 73.72 77.86
N LEU A 9 96.23 73.94 76.93
CA LEU A 9 96.88 72.86 76.18
C LEU A 9 97.74 71.94 77.06
N LYS A 10 98.12 72.40 78.25
CA LYS A 10 98.96 71.64 79.21
C LYS A 10 98.15 71.05 80.37
N LEU A 11 96.83 71.26 80.39
CA LEU A 11 95.93 70.73 81.42
C LEU A 11 95.31 69.42 80.92
N GLU A 12 95.94 68.30 81.23
CA GLU A 12 95.35 66.99 80.97
C GLU A 12 94.21 66.71 81.97
N GLY A 13 92.96 66.88 81.53
CA GLY A 13 91.77 66.43 82.26
C GLY A 13 91.22 67.37 83.34
N GLU A 14 91.77 68.57 83.53
CA GLU A 14 91.21 69.54 84.47
C GLU A 14 90.10 70.43 83.86
N LYS A 15 89.09 70.78 84.67
CA LYS A 15 88.05 71.75 84.31
C LYS A 15 88.61 73.17 84.37
N TRP A 16 88.10 74.05 83.50
CA TRP A 16 88.34 75.50 83.47
C TRP A 16 88.47 76.11 84.88
N GLN A 17 89.57 76.81 85.17
CA GLN A 17 89.76 77.50 86.45
C GLN A 17 89.50 78.99 86.28
N ASN A 18 88.55 79.53 87.06
CA ASN A 18 88.38 80.97 87.19
C ASN A 18 89.54 81.57 88.00
N PRO A 19 89.98 82.80 87.70
CA PRO A 19 90.95 83.49 88.55
C PRO A 19 90.35 83.69 89.96
N ASP A 20 91.15 83.42 90.99
CA ASP A 20 90.78 83.66 92.38
C ASP A 20 91.65 84.78 92.96
N PRO A 21 91.08 85.99 93.15
CA PRO A 21 91.81 87.13 93.69
C PRO A 21 92.28 86.91 95.14
N ALA A 22 91.57 86.10 95.93
CA ALA A 22 91.85 85.91 97.35
C ALA A 22 93.06 85.01 97.60
N THR A 23 93.30 84.03 96.73
CA THR A 23 94.45 83.12 96.80
C THR A 23 95.60 83.51 95.86
N GLY A 24 95.38 84.52 95.01
CA GLY A 24 96.35 84.93 93.98
C GLY A 24 96.54 83.90 92.87
N LYS A 25 95.58 82.97 92.71
CA LYS A 25 95.59 81.91 91.70
C LYS A 25 95.09 82.48 90.36
N LEU A 26 95.90 82.35 89.31
CA LEU A 26 95.57 82.82 87.98
C LEU A 26 94.57 81.89 87.29
N GLY A 27 93.66 82.45 86.49
CA GLY A 27 92.71 81.66 85.70
C GLY A 27 93.39 80.94 84.54
N THR A 28 92.70 79.95 83.96
CA THR A 28 93.20 79.24 82.77
C THR A 28 93.22 80.18 81.56
N ARG A 29 94.35 80.25 80.84
CA ARG A 29 94.47 80.97 79.56
C ARG A 29 94.09 80.06 78.41
N VAL A 30 93.26 80.59 77.50
CA VAL A 30 92.97 79.98 76.20
C VAL A 30 93.88 80.59 75.15
N PRO A 31 94.85 79.85 74.59
CA PRO A 31 95.63 80.34 73.45
C PRO A 31 94.76 80.33 72.18
N ALA A 32 95.08 81.24 71.25
CA ALA A 32 94.39 81.33 69.95
C ALA A 32 94.44 80.01 69.17
N GLU A 33 95.53 79.25 69.31
CA GLU A 33 95.70 77.92 68.71
C GLU A 33 94.63 76.92 69.17
N TRP A 34 94.31 76.89 70.48
CA TRP A 34 93.26 76.02 71.02
C TRP A 34 91.88 76.43 70.49
N LEU A 35 91.61 77.74 70.43
CA LEU A 35 90.35 78.27 69.92
C LEU A 35 90.16 77.90 68.44
N GLN A 36 91.20 78.08 67.63
CA GLN A 36 91.19 77.74 66.21
C GLN A 36 90.98 76.24 65.99
N THR A 37 91.73 75.40 66.72
CA THR A 37 91.59 73.93 66.65
C THR A 37 90.18 73.47 67.02
N THR A 38 89.58 74.11 68.04
CA THR A 38 88.21 73.84 68.47
C THR A 38 87.19 74.27 67.43
N GLU A 39 87.38 75.45 66.82
CA GLU A 39 86.52 75.95 65.74
C GLU A 39 86.59 75.06 64.50
N ASP A 40 87.78 74.64 64.09
CA ASP A 40 87.98 73.79 62.92
C ASP A 40 87.35 72.41 63.13
N SER A 41 87.48 71.83 64.34
CA SER A 41 86.83 70.58 64.72
C SER A 41 85.29 70.70 64.67
N LEU A 42 84.74 71.81 65.18
CA LEU A 42 83.30 72.06 65.15
C LEU A 42 82.80 72.24 63.71
N LYS A 43 83.52 72.99 62.86
CA LYS A 43 83.19 73.15 61.44
C LYS A 43 83.21 71.83 60.70
N SER A 44 84.23 71.00 60.92
CA SER A 44 84.34 69.67 60.30
C SER A 44 83.11 68.81 60.63
N LEU A 45 82.76 68.71 61.92
CA LEU A 45 81.58 67.96 62.36
C LEU A 45 80.28 68.51 61.75
N THR A 46 80.16 69.83 61.66
CA THR A 46 78.95 70.47 61.11
C THR A 46 78.82 70.24 59.61
N LEU A 47 79.94 70.23 58.86
CA LEU A 47 79.97 69.90 57.43
C LEU A 47 79.59 68.44 57.18
N GLU A 48 80.11 67.50 57.97
CA GLU A 48 79.71 66.09 57.87
C GLU A 48 78.21 65.90 58.13
N MET A 49 77.67 66.54 59.17
CA MET A 49 76.24 66.50 59.46
C MET A 49 75.41 67.13 58.33
N LEU A 50 75.91 68.20 57.69
CA LEU A 50 75.25 68.84 56.56
C LEU A 50 75.20 67.91 55.33
N GLU A 51 76.27 67.16 55.05
CA GLU A 51 76.28 66.18 53.97
C GLU A 51 75.27 65.05 54.20
N VAL A 52 75.09 64.59 55.45
CA VAL A 52 74.04 63.63 55.82
C VAL A 52 72.64 64.19 55.51
N LEU A 53 72.38 65.46 55.83
CA LEU A 53 71.10 66.11 55.51
C LEU A 53 70.87 66.22 53.98
N LYS A 54 71.89 66.62 53.22
CA LYS A 54 71.83 66.71 51.76
C LYS A 54 71.55 65.36 51.11
N ALA A 55 72.21 64.29 51.55
CA ALA A 55 71.98 62.94 51.07
C ALA A 55 70.53 62.46 51.30
N ALA A 56 69.88 62.94 52.38
CA ALA A 56 68.47 62.70 52.64
C ALA A 56 67.51 63.68 51.93
N GLY A 57 68.04 64.72 51.26
CA GLY A 57 67.26 65.82 50.68
C GLY A 57 66.52 66.65 51.73
N ILE A 58 67.15 66.90 52.89
CA ILE A 58 66.61 67.73 53.97
C ILE A 58 67.37 69.05 54.02
N ASN A 59 66.65 70.18 54.00
CA ASN A 59 67.24 71.50 54.18
C ASN A 59 67.48 71.78 55.68
N PRO A 60 68.66 72.28 56.09
CA PRO A 60 68.98 72.54 57.49
C PRO A 60 68.02 73.55 58.14
N ASN A 61 67.52 73.23 59.33
CA ASN A 61 66.66 74.11 60.11
C ASN A 61 67.22 74.26 61.53
N ARG A 62 67.52 75.51 61.94
CA ARG A 62 68.07 75.83 63.27
C ARG A 62 67.12 75.54 64.43
N LEU A 63 65.81 75.46 64.16
CA LEU A 63 64.79 75.15 65.18
C LEU A 63 64.53 73.64 65.33
N ASN A 64 65.17 72.80 64.50
CA ASN A 64 64.99 71.35 64.56
C ASN A 64 66.27 70.64 65.04
N ASN A 65 66.25 70.15 66.26
CA ASN A 65 67.35 69.39 66.86
C ASN A 65 67.33 67.88 66.53
N THR A 66 66.44 67.43 65.65
CA THR A 66 66.31 66.01 65.26
C THR A 66 66.57 65.72 63.78
N GLN A 67 66.91 66.75 62.99
CA GLN A 67 67.11 66.66 61.54
C GLN A 67 68.14 65.62 61.09
N VAL A 68 69.27 65.48 61.79
CA VAL A 68 70.30 64.48 61.45
C VAL A 68 69.76 63.06 61.65
N ARG A 69 69.04 62.81 62.75
CA ARG A 69 68.38 61.53 63.01
C ARG A 69 67.36 61.20 61.93
N ASP A 70 66.56 62.19 61.51
CA ASP A 70 65.52 61.99 60.50
C ASP A 70 66.12 61.79 59.11
N ALA A 71 67.24 62.45 58.78
CA ALA A 71 68.02 62.20 57.58
C ALA A 71 68.59 60.78 57.53
N ILE A 72 69.22 60.32 58.62
CA ILE A 72 69.72 58.94 58.73
C ILE A 72 68.59 57.93 58.56
N LYS A 73 67.44 58.13 59.23
CA LYS A 73 66.25 57.29 59.04
C LYS A 73 65.82 57.26 57.58
N LYS A 74 65.74 58.41 56.92
CA LYS A 74 65.29 58.51 55.52
C LYS A 74 66.27 57.86 54.54
N ILE A 75 67.58 58.01 54.74
CA ILE A 75 68.62 57.36 53.91
C ILE A 75 68.49 55.84 54.01
N ILE A 76 68.38 55.30 55.23
CA ILE A 76 68.23 53.85 55.47
C ILE A 76 66.92 53.31 54.86
N LEU A 77 65.83 54.06 54.99
CA LEU A 77 64.53 53.66 54.44
C LEU A 77 64.48 53.75 52.91
N ASN A 78 65.09 54.78 52.29
CA ASN A 78 65.17 54.91 50.84
C ASN A 78 66.07 53.85 50.19
N SER A 79 67.09 53.35 50.87
CA SER A 79 67.86 52.19 50.39
C SER A 79 67.04 50.89 50.34
N SER A 80 65.82 50.85 50.88
CA SER A 80 64.96 49.66 50.91
C SER A 80 63.95 49.58 49.74
N THR A 81 63.93 50.55 48.81
CA THR A 81 62.87 50.66 47.79
C THR A 81 63.32 50.49 46.33
N SER A 82 64.59 50.20 46.05
CA SER A 82 65.02 49.86 44.68
C SER A 82 64.69 48.39 44.35
N LYS A 83 64.05 48.17 43.19
CA LYS A 83 63.73 46.85 42.62
C LYS A 83 64.91 45.87 42.74
N LEU A 84 64.59 44.69 43.26
CA LEU A 84 65.49 43.67 43.76
C LEU A 84 65.93 42.66 42.68
N SER A 85 66.09 43.08 41.41
CA SER A 85 66.37 42.09 40.36
C SER A 85 67.81 41.61 40.31
N ASP A 86 68.83 42.41 40.68
CA ASP A 86 70.22 42.04 40.29
C ASP A 86 71.35 42.39 41.29
N ARG A 87 71.11 42.41 42.61
CA ARG A 87 72.20 42.64 43.61
C ARG A 87 72.38 41.46 44.56
N THR A 88 73.49 40.72 44.40
CA THR A 88 73.89 39.55 45.20
C THR A 88 74.42 39.86 46.61
N ASP A 89 74.62 41.15 46.93
CA ASP A 89 75.46 41.54 48.07
C ASP A 89 74.65 42.19 49.22
N GLN A 90 73.32 42.24 49.10
CA GLN A 90 72.42 42.78 50.12
C GLN A 90 71.30 41.76 50.42
N VAL A 91 71.25 41.29 51.68
CA VAL A 91 70.20 40.36 52.14
C VAL A 91 68.83 40.99 51.89
N ALA A 92 67.97 40.31 51.13
CA ALA A 92 66.61 40.75 50.85
C ALA A 92 65.88 41.10 52.16
N THR A 93 65.15 42.22 52.19
CA THR A 93 64.38 42.59 53.39
C THR A 93 63.41 41.47 53.75
N ILE A 94 63.25 41.20 55.05
CA ILE A 94 62.37 40.12 55.59
C ILE A 94 60.96 40.20 54.98
N LYS A 95 60.46 41.40 54.68
CA LYS A 95 59.16 41.62 54.04
C LYS A 95 59.07 41.00 52.63
N VAL A 96 60.08 41.24 51.78
CA VAL A 96 60.07 40.71 50.39
C VAL A 96 60.16 39.19 50.41
N VAL A 97 61.01 38.63 51.26
CA VAL A 97 61.11 37.17 51.45
C VAL A 97 59.77 36.59 51.88
N ASN A 98 59.07 37.23 52.82
CA ASN A 98 57.75 36.79 53.27
C ASN A 98 56.67 36.89 52.17
N ASP A 99 56.68 37.95 51.36
CA ASP A 99 55.71 38.13 50.26
C ASP A 99 55.94 37.11 49.13
N VAL A 100 57.21 36.82 48.79
CA VAL A 100 57.57 35.73 47.85
C VAL A 100 57.15 34.38 48.41
N ASN A 101 57.42 34.10 49.68
CA ASN A 101 57.02 32.84 50.33
C ASN A 101 55.50 32.67 50.35
N ARG A 102 54.73 33.75 50.58
CA ARG A 102 53.26 33.73 50.54
C ARG A 102 52.75 33.45 49.12
N SER A 103 53.34 34.09 48.11
CA SER A 103 52.99 33.87 46.70
C SER A 103 53.34 32.44 46.27
N ALA A 104 54.52 31.93 46.62
CA ALA A 104 54.95 30.56 46.37
C ALA A 104 54.03 29.55 47.06
N SER A 105 53.65 29.80 48.32
CA SER A 105 52.70 28.96 49.05
C SER A 105 51.31 28.94 48.41
N THR A 106 50.84 30.10 47.90
CA THR A 106 49.57 30.19 47.17
C THR A 106 49.63 29.44 45.85
N ALA A 107 50.72 29.59 45.09
CA ALA A 107 50.95 28.87 43.85
C ALA A 107 50.99 27.34 44.08
N GLN A 108 51.69 26.88 45.12
CA GLN A 108 51.74 25.46 45.48
C GLN A 108 50.35 24.91 45.83
N LYS A 109 49.54 25.64 46.61
CA LYS A 109 48.17 25.23 46.90
C LYS A 109 47.33 25.13 45.63
N THR A 110 47.45 26.09 44.73
CA THR A 110 46.74 26.07 43.43
C THR A 110 47.17 24.88 42.58
N ALA A 111 48.47 24.58 42.51
CA ALA A 111 49.00 23.42 41.78
C ALA A 111 48.48 22.10 42.37
N ASN A 112 48.55 21.93 43.69
CA ASN A 112 48.01 20.74 44.36
C ASN A 112 46.50 20.56 44.12
N ASN A 113 45.75 21.66 44.13
CA ASN A 113 44.31 21.63 43.85
C ASN A 113 44.01 21.27 42.38
N ALA A 114 44.82 21.75 41.44
CA ALA A 114 44.70 21.42 40.03
C ALA A 114 45.03 19.94 39.78
N ASP A 115 46.10 19.43 40.38
CA ASP A 115 46.47 18.01 40.33
C ASP A 115 45.36 17.12 40.89
N ALA A 116 44.83 17.44 42.07
CA ALA A 116 43.71 16.70 42.67
C ALA A 116 42.46 16.70 41.77
N LYS A 117 42.15 17.82 41.11
CA LYS A 117 41.06 17.90 40.13
C LYS A 117 41.34 17.03 38.89
N ALA A 118 42.56 17.05 38.37
CA ALA A 118 42.96 16.26 37.21
C ALA A 118 42.88 14.76 37.51
N VAL A 119 43.40 14.31 38.66
CA VAL A 119 43.30 12.93 39.12
C VAL A 119 41.85 12.49 39.26
N LYS A 120 40.97 13.35 39.83
CA LYS A 120 39.54 13.06 39.92
C LYS A 120 38.88 12.95 38.54
N ALA A 121 39.20 13.86 37.62
CA ALA A 121 38.67 13.84 36.26
C ALA A 121 39.10 12.58 35.50
N GLN A 122 40.38 12.18 35.62
CA GLN A 122 40.89 10.94 35.05
C GLN A 122 40.13 9.73 35.59
N LYS A 123 39.96 9.63 36.91
CA LYS A 123 39.20 8.53 37.54
C LYS A 123 37.74 8.47 37.08
N THR A 124 37.10 9.63 36.89
CA THR A 124 35.75 9.71 36.32
C THR A 124 35.72 9.23 34.87
N ALA A 125 36.69 9.64 34.04
CA ALA A 125 36.80 9.21 32.65
C ALA A 125 37.04 7.70 32.53
N ASP A 126 37.96 7.14 33.32
CA ASP A 126 38.27 5.71 33.36
C ASP A 126 37.05 4.87 33.78
N SER A 127 36.14 5.45 34.57
CA SER A 127 34.92 4.79 35.03
C SER A 127 33.71 4.99 34.10
N ALA A 128 33.81 5.89 33.10
CA ALA A 128 32.67 6.27 32.26
C ALA A 128 32.21 5.13 31.33
N ILE A 129 33.15 4.32 30.84
CA ILE A 129 32.87 3.14 30.02
C ILE A 129 33.76 1.99 30.52
N LYS A 130 33.16 1.07 31.26
CA LYS A 130 33.85 -0.14 31.74
C LYS A 130 34.18 -1.04 30.55
N ASN A 131 35.47 -1.30 30.31
CA ASN A 131 35.91 -2.33 29.38
C ASN A 131 35.77 -3.71 30.04
N GLY A 132 34.79 -4.48 29.61
CA GLY A 132 34.51 -5.83 30.10
C GLY A 132 35.50 -6.88 29.57
N GLY A 133 36.26 -6.56 28.54
CA GLY A 133 37.30 -7.43 27.97
C GLY A 133 36.78 -8.56 27.09
N TYR A 134 37.67 -9.52 26.84
CA TYR A 134 37.39 -10.68 25.98
C TYR A 134 36.50 -11.70 26.68
N LEU A 135 35.42 -12.14 26.02
CA LEU A 135 34.46 -13.09 26.59
C LEU A 135 34.98 -14.53 26.61
N GLY A 136 35.81 -14.94 25.64
CA GLY A 136 36.34 -16.31 25.57
C GLY A 136 35.22 -17.34 25.70
N THR A 137 35.32 -18.23 26.71
CA THR A 137 34.34 -19.28 26.99
C THR A 137 33.27 -18.90 28.02
N LYS A 138 33.19 -17.62 28.39
CA LYS A 138 32.24 -17.14 29.39
C LYS A 138 30.80 -17.30 28.92
N ASP A 139 29.95 -17.73 29.84
CA ASP A 139 28.50 -17.77 29.67
C ASP A 139 27.90 -16.37 29.90
N LEU A 140 27.12 -15.87 28.94
CA LEU A 140 26.55 -14.53 29.02
C LEU A 140 25.57 -14.36 30.19
N ASN A 141 24.94 -15.43 30.68
CA ASN A 141 24.03 -15.37 31.81
C ASN A 141 24.73 -15.05 33.14
N THR A 142 26.07 -15.20 33.22
CA THR A 142 26.83 -14.79 34.43
C THR A 142 27.00 -13.28 34.51
N LEU A 143 26.77 -12.56 33.41
CA LEU A 143 26.87 -11.09 33.32
C LEU A 143 25.50 -10.47 33.61
N ASN A 144 25.00 -10.72 34.83
CA ASN A 144 23.62 -10.47 35.26
C ASN A 144 23.49 -9.47 36.42
N SER A 145 24.51 -8.63 36.66
CA SER A 145 24.45 -7.58 37.67
C SER A 145 25.19 -6.31 37.24
N ASP A 146 24.99 -5.22 37.98
CA ASP A 146 25.62 -3.91 37.84
C ASP A 146 27.16 -3.97 37.84
N LYS A 147 27.75 -4.90 38.59
CA LYS A 147 29.19 -5.17 38.59
C LYS A 147 29.71 -5.62 37.23
N HIS A 148 28.84 -6.19 36.40
CA HIS A 148 29.15 -6.66 35.06
C HIS A 148 28.82 -5.64 33.97
N ALA A 149 28.28 -4.47 34.31
CA ALA A 149 28.00 -3.43 33.33
C ALA A 149 29.27 -3.04 32.56
N GLY A 150 29.18 -2.93 31.24
CA GLY A 150 30.34 -2.65 30.40
C GLY A 150 30.20 -3.18 28.98
N ILE A 151 31.26 -2.97 28.20
CA ILE A 151 31.35 -3.41 26.81
C ILE A 151 32.35 -4.57 26.73
N TYR A 152 31.89 -5.69 26.20
CA TYR A 152 32.66 -6.91 26.04
C TYR A 152 32.76 -7.27 24.56
N HIS A 153 33.76 -8.06 24.20
CA HIS A 153 33.94 -8.54 22.84
C HIS A 153 34.11 -10.06 22.81
N GLN A 154 33.44 -10.70 21.86
CA GLN A 154 33.69 -12.06 21.43
C GLN A 154 34.35 -12.01 20.06
N THR A 155 35.51 -12.64 19.91
CA THR A 155 36.31 -12.65 18.67
C THR A 155 36.13 -13.93 17.85
N ALA A 156 35.58 -14.99 18.44
CA ALA A 156 35.50 -16.30 17.80
C ALA A 156 34.05 -16.81 17.70
N ASN A 157 33.59 -17.08 16.47
CA ASN A 157 32.28 -17.72 16.22
C ASN A 157 32.15 -19.08 16.95
N ALA A 158 33.28 -19.79 17.11
CA ALA A 158 33.33 -21.07 17.83
C ALA A 158 32.99 -20.92 19.33
N ASN A 159 33.12 -19.73 19.90
CA ASN A 159 32.84 -19.45 21.30
C ASN A 159 31.48 -18.78 21.54
N ALA A 160 30.84 -18.26 20.49
CA ALA A 160 29.48 -17.73 20.53
C ALA A 160 28.48 -18.89 20.39
N LEU A 161 28.26 -19.65 21.46
CA LEU A 161 27.42 -20.85 21.42
C LEU A 161 26.10 -20.64 22.16
N ALA A 162 25.04 -21.32 21.71
CA ALA A 162 23.75 -21.30 22.39
C ALA A 162 23.84 -21.82 23.84
N GLU A 163 24.71 -22.81 24.09
CA GLU A 163 25.01 -23.33 25.44
C GLU A 163 25.65 -22.29 26.38
N ARG A 164 26.23 -21.20 25.81
CA ARG A 164 26.76 -20.05 26.54
C ARG A 164 25.83 -18.83 26.44
N HIS A 165 24.58 -19.08 26.04
CA HIS A 165 23.49 -18.11 25.96
C HIS A 165 23.70 -16.96 24.97
N TYR A 166 24.46 -17.20 23.89
CA TYR A 166 24.53 -16.27 22.77
C TYR A 166 23.24 -16.33 21.93
N PRO A 167 22.78 -15.20 21.37
CA PRO A 167 21.59 -15.18 20.50
C PRO A 167 21.81 -15.90 19.17
N VAL A 168 23.06 -15.95 18.68
CA VAL A 168 23.42 -16.52 17.39
C VAL A 168 24.89 -16.98 17.41
N LYS A 169 25.23 -17.96 16.56
CA LYS A 169 26.59 -18.52 16.44
C LYS A 169 27.57 -17.63 15.67
N LEU A 170 27.66 -16.36 16.07
CA LEU A 170 28.52 -15.36 15.48
C LEU A 170 29.20 -14.52 16.58
N ALA A 171 30.48 -14.23 16.40
CA ALA A 171 31.25 -13.28 17.19
C ALA A 171 30.64 -11.88 17.12
N GLY A 172 31.07 -10.98 18.00
CA GLY A 172 30.42 -9.70 18.13
C GLY A 172 30.72 -8.97 19.43
N THR A 173 29.99 -7.88 19.62
CA THR A 173 30.12 -7.00 20.78
C THR A 173 28.90 -7.20 21.68
N LEU A 174 29.15 -7.39 22.97
CA LEU A 174 28.10 -7.44 23.99
C LEU A 174 28.15 -6.18 24.84
N PHE A 175 27.04 -5.49 24.93
CA PHE A 175 26.82 -4.45 25.93
C PHE A 175 26.01 -5.06 27.08
N VAL A 176 26.47 -4.84 28.30
CA VAL A 176 25.76 -5.17 29.54
C VAL A 176 25.41 -3.84 30.19
N LEU A 177 24.11 -3.53 30.27
CA LEU A 177 23.59 -2.23 30.65
C LEU A 177 22.78 -2.34 31.94
N GLU A 178 23.00 -1.40 32.86
CA GLU A 178 22.20 -1.25 34.08
C GLU A 178 20.80 -0.74 33.72
N SER A 179 19.76 -1.42 34.21
CA SER A 179 18.34 -1.10 34.00
C SER A 179 17.57 -1.46 35.28
N ALA A 180 16.24 -1.60 35.25
CA ALA A 180 15.47 -2.18 36.37
C ALA A 180 15.96 -3.61 36.76
N GLY A 181 16.73 -4.23 35.87
CA GLY A 181 17.67 -5.32 36.16
C GLY A 181 18.89 -5.17 35.26
N ILE A 182 19.15 -6.13 34.38
CA ILE A 182 20.23 -6.02 33.38
C ILE A 182 19.70 -6.18 31.97
N THR A 183 20.02 -5.24 31.09
CA THR A 183 19.77 -5.38 29.66
C THR A 183 21.06 -5.81 28.98
N GLN A 184 20.98 -6.86 28.17
CA GLN A 184 22.07 -7.24 27.28
C GLN A 184 21.71 -6.90 25.85
N LEU A 185 22.62 -6.24 25.15
CA LEU A 185 22.54 -5.94 23.73
C LEU A 185 23.74 -6.60 23.03
N TYR A 186 23.49 -7.44 22.04
CA TYR A 186 24.54 -8.12 21.28
C TYR A 186 24.50 -7.68 19.81
N ILE A 187 25.62 -7.21 19.30
CA ILE A 187 25.78 -6.80 17.90
C ILE A 187 26.78 -7.74 17.24
N THR A 188 26.34 -8.45 16.21
CA THR A 188 27.22 -9.37 15.46
C THR A 188 28.26 -8.60 14.65
N TYR A 189 29.48 -9.15 14.52
CA TYR A 189 30.56 -8.47 13.79
C TYR A 189 30.38 -8.46 12.26
N ASN A 190 29.60 -9.41 11.71
CA ASN A 190 29.35 -9.58 10.29
C ASN A 190 27.97 -10.19 10.02
N GLN A 191 27.67 -10.55 8.77
CA GLN A 191 26.37 -11.11 8.34
C GLN A 191 25.19 -10.20 8.71
N GLY A 192 25.27 -8.93 8.30
CA GLY A 192 24.20 -7.94 8.44
C GLY A 192 24.22 -7.15 9.76
N GLN A 193 25.26 -7.28 10.59
CA GLN A 193 25.40 -6.58 11.89
C GLN A 193 24.11 -6.62 12.71
N ARG A 194 23.51 -7.81 12.76
CA ARG A 194 22.29 -8.13 13.47
C ARG A 194 22.40 -7.72 14.94
N ILE A 195 21.35 -7.09 15.46
CA ILE A 195 21.29 -6.55 16.81
C ILE A 195 20.27 -7.37 17.60
N PHE A 196 20.68 -7.89 18.75
CA PHE A 196 19.82 -8.67 19.64
C PHE A 196 19.75 -8.00 21.00
N THR A 197 18.59 -8.02 21.65
CA THR A 197 18.40 -7.54 23.01
C THR A 197 17.69 -8.56 23.88
N ARG A 198 17.97 -8.58 25.18
CA ARG A 198 17.20 -9.28 26.20
C ARG A 198 17.37 -8.61 27.55
N ASN A 199 16.46 -8.90 28.47
CA ASN A 199 16.53 -8.41 29.84
C ASN A 199 16.69 -9.55 30.84
N ASN A 200 17.33 -9.27 31.97
CA ASN A 200 17.27 -10.04 33.19
C ASN A 200 16.56 -9.21 34.25
N TYR A 201 15.52 -9.76 34.87
CA TYR A 201 14.86 -9.16 36.01
C TYR A 201 14.67 -10.20 37.13
N GLY A 202 15.17 -9.89 38.34
CA GLY A 202 15.12 -10.81 39.48
C GLY A 202 15.81 -12.16 39.22
N GLY A 203 16.87 -12.19 38.41
CA GLY A 203 17.62 -13.39 38.05
C GLY A 203 17.04 -14.19 36.89
N LYS A 204 15.89 -13.80 36.33
CA LYS A 204 15.24 -14.48 35.20
C LYS A 204 15.57 -13.76 33.88
N TRP A 205 16.08 -14.50 32.91
CA TRP A 205 16.38 -13.99 31.57
C TRP A 205 15.19 -14.15 30.62
N ASP A 206 14.85 -13.07 29.92
CA ASP A 206 14.00 -13.13 28.74
C ASP A 206 14.72 -13.81 27.58
N LYS A 207 13.93 -14.27 26.60
CA LYS A 207 14.48 -14.71 25.31
C LYS A 207 15.14 -13.53 24.60
N TRP A 208 16.20 -13.82 23.84
CA TRP A 208 16.76 -12.86 22.90
C TRP A 208 15.72 -12.46 21.86
N ILE A 209 15.57 -11.16 21.68
CA ILE A 209 14.78 -10.54 20.63
C ILE A 209 15.75 -9.91 19.65
N GLU A 210 15.62 -10.22 18.37
CA GLU A 210 16.37 -9.55 17.32
C GLU A 210 15.67 -8.24 16.92
N LEU A 211 16.39 -7.13 16.92
CA LEU A 211 15.93 -5.86 16.38
C LEU A 211 16.09 -5.89 14.87
N LEU A 212 15.00 -6.23 14.17
CA LEU A 212 14.76 -6.20 12.72
C LEU A 212 16.01 -6.21 11.83
N ASP A 213 16.28 -7.35 11.18
CA ASP A 213 17.02 -7.36 9.92
C ASP A 213 16.18 -6.64 8.84
N THR A 214 16.82 -5.86 7.97
CA THR A 214 16.22 -5.43 6.69
C THR A 214 15.51 -6.55 5.94
N SER A 215 15.94 -7.81 6.10
CA SER A 215 15.25 -9.01 5.57
C SER A 215 13.93 -9.32 6.30
N ASP A 216 13.80 -9.02 7.59
CA ASP A 216 12.53 -9.15 8.34
C ASP A 216 11.57 -8.03 7.96
N ILE A 217 12.08 -6.84 7.67
CA ILE A 217 11.31 -5.77 7.03
C ILE A 217 10.86 -6.29 5.65
N LEU A 218 11.74 -6.87 4.83
CA LEU A 218 11.43 -7.39 3.50
C LEU A 218 10.55 -8.65 3.49
N ASN A 219 10.55 -9.48 4.55
CA ASN A 219 9.71 -10.66 4.65
C ASN A 219 8.34 -10.32 5.26
N ASN A 220 8.27 -9.33 6.15
CA ASN A 220 7.01 -8.81 6.68
C ASN A 220 6.37 -7.73 5.77
N LEU A 221 7.13 -7.08 4.87
CA LEU A 221 6.65 -6.06 3.92
C LEU A 221 6.83 -6.41 2.42
N GLY A 222 7.63 -7.40 2.06
CA GLY A 222 7.98 -7.75 0.67
C GLY A 222 9.10 -6.91 0.03
N THR A 223 9.54 -7.27 -1.18
CA THR A 223 10.45 -6.49 -2.07
C THR A 223 9.70 -5.38 -2.85
N SER A 224 8.98 -4.48 -2.17
CA SER A 224 8.13 -3.48 -2.84
C SER A 224 8.81 -2.11 -3.02
N THR A 225 8.81 -1.57 -4.24
CA THR A 225 9.23 -0.19 -4.58
C THR A 225 8.11 0.86 -4.41
N ASN A 226 6.90 0.48 -4.00
CA ASN A 226 5.80 1.41 -3.73
C ASN A 226 5.40 1.33 -2.26
N LYS A 227 5.96 2.21 -1.42
CA LYS A 227 5.31 2.55 -0.14
C LYS A 227 3.89 3.05 -0.45
N THR A 228 2.92 2.54 0.32
CA THR A 228 1.56 3.08 0.58
C THR A 228 0.33 2.31 0.06
N VAL A 229 0.33 0.97 -0.07
CA VAL A 229 -0.92 0.21 0.12
C VAL A 229 -0.62 -1.22 0.60
N SER A 230 -1.09 -1.61 1.80
CA SER A 230 -0.81 -2.92 2.40
C SER A 230 -1.19 -4.08 1.48
N GLN A 231 -0.42 -5.18 1.47
CA GLN A 231 -0.68 -6.42 0.71
C GLN A 231 -2.15 -6.92 0.79
N LYS A 232 -2.81 -6.66 1.93
CA LYS A 232 -4.25 -6.88 2.11
C LYS A 232 -5.10 -6.21 1.02
N VAL A 233 -4.82 -4.97 0.68
CA VAL A 233 -5.57 -4.22 -0.33
C VAL A 233 -5.33 -4.79 -1.73
N VAL A 234 -4.09 -5.19 -2.06
CA VAL A 234 -3.79 -5.87 -3.33
C VAL A 234 -4.55 -7.20 -3.41
N ASN A 235 -4.58 -7.99 -2.33
CA ASN A 235 -5.33 -9.24 -2.28
C ASN A 235 -6.84 -9.01 -2.36
N ASP A 236 -7.38 -8.00 -1.68
CA ASP A 236 -8.79 -7.62 -1.72
C ASP A 236 -9.18 -7.15 -3.14
N VAL A 237 -8.32 -6.36 -3.80
CA VAL A 237 -8.50 -5.92 -5.19
C VAL A 237 -8.44 -7.11 -6.14
N ASN A 238 -7.47 -8.01 -6.03
CA ASN A 238 -7.39 -9.21 -6.87
C ASN A 238 -8.57 -10.14 -6.65
N THR A 239 -9.05 -10.28 -5.42
CA THR A 239 -10.25 -11.08 -5.10
C THR A 239 -11.49 -10.47 -5.72
N LYS A 240 -11.67 -9.14 -5.59
CA LYS A 240 -12.77 -8.41 -6.23
C LYS A 240 -12.69 -8.47 -7.75
N ALA A 241 -11.50 -8.30 -8.34
CA ALA A 241 -11.28 -8.40 -9.78
C ALA A 241 -11.57 -9.81 -10.31
N THR A 242 -11.10 -10.85 -9.61
CA THR A 242 -11.39 -12.25 -9.97
C THR A 242 -12.87 -12.57 -9.84
N THR A 243 -13.53 -12.04 -8.80
CA THR A 243 -14.98 -12.21 -8.61
C THR A 243 -15.75 -11.50 -9.72
N ALA A 244 -15.38 -10.26 -10.04
CA ALA A 244 -15.97 -9.50 -11.14
C ALA A 244 -15.77 -10.20 -12.49
N GLN A 245 -14.58 -10.75 -12.76
CA GLN A 245 -14.30 -11.51 -13.97
C GLN A 245 -15.17 -12.77 -14.05
N LYS A 246 -15.28 -13.55 -12.96
CA LYS A 246 -16.17 -14.73 -12.92
C LYS A 246 -17.64 -14.37 -13.12
N THR A 247 -18.10 -13.26 -12.53
CA THR A 247 -19.47 -12.76 -12.74
C THR A 247 -19.68 -12.33 -14.19
N ALA A 248 -18.71 -11.66 -14.81
CA ALA A 248 -18.77 -11.27 -16.22
C ALA A 248 -18.76 -12.49 -17.15
N ASP A 249 -17.89 -13.47 -16.89
CA ASP A 249 -17.82 -14.72 -17.65
C ASP A 249 -19.12 -15.52 -17.53
N GLY A 250 -19.81 -15.47 -16.39
CA GLY A 250 -21.10 -16.15 -16.16
C GLY A 250 -22.33 -15.40 -16.68
N ALA A 251 -22.21 -14.12 -17.05
CA ALA A 251 -23.31 -13.33 -17.56
C ALA A 251 -23.50 -13.57 -19.07
N LEU A 252 -24.43 -14.46 -19.43
CA LEU A 252 -24.81 -14.76 -20.82
C LEU A 252 -23.63 -15.30 -21.65
N VAL A 253 -23.13 -16.47 -21.25
CA VAL A 253 -22.04 -17.17 -21.93
C VAL A 253 -22.45 -17.41 -23.39
N LYS A 254 -21.73 -16.80 -24.35
CA LYS A 254 -22.02 -16.91 -25.80
C LYS A 254 -22.22 -18.36 -26.26
N ALA A 255 -21.41 -19.29 -25.73
CA ALA A 255 -21.47 -20.71 -26.07
C ALA A 255 -22.74 -21.43 -25.56
N GLN A 256 -23.47 -20.86 -24.59
CA GLN A 256 -24.69 -21.45 -24.04
C GLN A 256 -25.94 -21.17 -24.88
N ASN A 257 -25.82 -20.40 -25.99
CA ASN A 257 -26.91 -20.18 -26.94
C ASN A 257 -28.24 -19.84 -26.25
N LEU A 258 -28.23 -18.88 -25.33
CA LEU A 258 -29.39 -18.39 -24.58
C LEU A 258 -30.00 -19.39 -23.56
N LYS A 259 -29.39 -20.55 -23.32
CA LYS A 259 -29.85 -21.55 -22.33
C LYS A 259 -29.79 -21.04 -20.90
N ASP A 260 -28.79 -20.20 -20.61
CA ASP A 260 -28.48 -19.58 -19.33
C ASP A 260 -29.33 -18.34 -19.01
N LEU A 261 -30.30 -17.99 -19.86
CA LEU A 261 -31.32 -17.02 -19.49
C LEU A 261 -32.14 -17.51 -18.29
N THR A 262 -32.04 -16.77 -17.19
CA THR A 262 -32.79 -17.01 -15.95
C THR A 262 -34.30 -16.89 -16.17
N ASN A 263 -34.75 -15.81 -16.81
CA ASN A 263 -36.17 -15.58 -17.09
C ASN A 263 -36.46 -15.68 -18.60
N LYS A 264 -36.59 -16.92 -19.05
CA LYS A 264 -36.91 -17.24 -20.45
C LYS A 264 -38.25 -16.65 -20.90
N ALA A 265 -39.22 -16.48 -20.00
CA ALA A 265 -40.54 -15.93 -20.33
C ALA A 265 -40.47 -14.44 -20.69
N THR A 266 -39.85 -13.62 -19.83
CA THR A 266 -39.66 -12.19 -20.10
C THR A 266 -38.82 -11.96 -21.36
N ALA A 267 -37.79 -12.76 -21.59
CA ALA A 267 -36.98 -12.63 -22.79
C ALA A 267 -37.75 -12.91 -24.09
N ARG A 268 -38.62 -13.92 -24.10
CA ARG A 268 -39.52 -14.18 -25.24
C ARG A 268 -40.49 -13.02 -25.49
N VAL A 269 -40.96 -12.37 -24.43
CA VAL A 269 -41.83 -11.19 -24.51
C VAL A 269 -41.08 -9.99 -25.11
N ASN A 270 -39.87 -9.68 -24.61
CA ASN A 270 -39.07 -8.55 -25.08
C ASN A 270 -38.67 -8.68 -26.56
N LEU A 271 -38.46 -9.90 -27.04
CA LEU A 271 -38.18 -10.18 -28.46
C LEU A 271 -39.43 -10.19 -29.34
N GLY A 272 -40.62 -9.97 -28.78
CA GLY A 272 -41.88 -10.00 -29.53
C GLY A 272 -42.28 -11.39 -30.04
N LEU A 273 -41.64 -12.46 -29.55
CA LEU A 273 -41.87 -13.83 -30.02
C LEU A 273 -43.19 -14.42 -29.50
N GLY A 274 -43.73 -13.86 -28.42
CA GLY A 274 -45.00 -14.29 -27.83
C GLY A 274 -45.06 -15.80 -27.56
N ASN A 275 -46.18 -16.43 -27.93
CA ASN A 275 -46.36 -17.88 -27.78
C ASN A 275 -45.66 -18.70 -28.87
N SER A 276 -45.12 -18.06 -29.92
CA SER A 276 -44.46 -18.76 -31.04
C SER A 276 -43.19 -19.48 -30.60
N ALA A 277 -42.46 -18.95 -29.63
CA ALA A 277 -41.21 -19.54 -29.11
C ALA A 277 -41.40 -20.72 -28.13
N ILE A 278 -42.65 -21.13 -27.84
CA ILE A 278 -42.98 -22.26 -26.93
C ILE A 278 -43.81 -23.32 -27.66
N ARG A 279 -44.27 -23.04 -28.88
CA ARG A 279 -45.00 -24.02 -29.68
C ARG A 279 -44.00 -25.08 -30.12
N ASN A 280 -44.17 -26.31 -29.64
CA ASN A 280 -43.45 -27.46 -30.20
C ASN A 280 -43.72 -27.47 -31.70
N MET A 281 -42.70 -27.20 -32.50
CA MET A 281 -42.69 -27.60 -33.91
C MET A 281 -42.52 -29.11 -33.91
N THR A 282 -43.53 -29.86 -33.46
CA THR A 282 -43.58 -31.29 -33.74
C THR A 282 -43.51 -31.41 -35.24
N SER A 283 -42.52 -32.15 -35.70
CA SER A 283 -42.09 -32.31 -37.09
C SER A 283 -43.08 -33.12 -37.94
N SER A 284 -44.38 -32.93 -37.75
CA SER A 284 -45.38 -33.48 -38.66
C SER A 284 -46.53 -32.50 -38.81
N LEU A 285 -46.90 -32.29 -40.07
CA LEU A 285 -48.04 -31.49 -40.51
C LEU A 285 -49.41 -32.03 -40.02
N GLY A 286 -49.45 -32.97 -39.07
CA GLY A 286 -50.65 -33.69 -38.66
C GLY A 286 -51.47 -33.09 -37.52
N ASP A 287 -50.86 -32.33 -36.59
CA ASP A 287 -51.51 -32.03 -35.29
C ASP A 287 -51.85 -30.56 -35.04
N SER A 288 -51.80 -29.71 -36.05
CA SER A 288 -52.20 -28.31 -35.88
C SER A 288 -53.71 -28.15 -36.03
N LYS A 289 -54.39 -27.56 -35.04
CA LYS A 289 -55.80 -27.10 -35.04
C LYS A 289 -56.23 -26.32 -36.32
N ILE A 290 -55.27 -25.89 -37.14
CA ILE A 290 -55.43 -25.30 -38.46
C ILE A 290 -56.09 -26.27 -39.46
N LEU A 291 -55.82 -27.59 -39.36
CA LEU A 291 -56.36 -28.58 -40.30
C LEU A 291 -57.87 -28.83 -40.11
N VAL A 292 -58.39 -28.68 -38.89
CA VAL A 292 -59.82 -28.85 -38.58
C VAL A 292 -60.67 -27.78 -39.28
N ALA A 293 -60.17 -26.53 -39.36
CA ALA A 293 -60.84 -25.46 -40.09
C ALA A 293 -60.85 -25.72 -41.61
N SER A 294 -59.77 -26.28 -42.17
CA SER A 294 -59.69 -26.66 -43.59
C SER A 294 -60.60 -27.84 -43.93
N GLN A 295 -60.71 -28.85 -43.07
CA GLN A 295 -61.60 -29.99 -43.31
C GLN A 295 -63.08 -29.60 -43.24
N ALA A 296 -63.45 -28.70 -42.31
CA ALA A 296 -64.80 -28.15 -42.25
C ALA A 296 -65.15 -27.36 -43.52
N LEU A 297 -64.21 -26.58 -44.06
CA LEU A 297 -64.37 -25.87 -45.33
C LEU A 297 -64.53 -26.84 -46.51
N VAL A 298 -63.68 -27.87 -46.60
CA VAL A 298 -63.77 -28.92 -47.64
C VAL A 298 -65.11 -29.64 -47.59
N ASN A 299 -65.58 -30.02 -46.39
CA ASN A 299 -66.87 -30.68 -46.21
C ASN A 299 -68.04 -29.75 -46.58
N SER A 300 -67.94 -28.45 -46.24
CA SER A 300 -68.95 -27.45 -46.61
C SER A 300 -69.02 -27.26 -48.13
N VAL A 301 -67.88 -27.13 -48.81
CA VAL A 301 -67.81 -27.00 -50.27
C VAL A 301 -68.37 -28.26 -50.95
N ASN A 302 -67.96 -29.46 -50.54
CA ASN A 302 -68.45 -30.71 -51.11
C ASN A 302 -69.97 -30.88 -50.90
N SER A 303 -70.51 -30.49 -49.75
CA SER A 303 -71.96 -30.54 -49.49
C SER A 303 -72.80 -29.60 -50.38
N LYS A 304 -72.18 -28.53 -50.92
CA LYS A 304 -72.83 -27.56 -51.80
C LYS A 304 -72.74 -27.94 -53.28
N ILE A 305 -71.82 -28.83 -53.65
CA ILE A 305 -71.68 -29.34 -55.02
C ILE A 305 -72.63 -30.53 -55.18
N LYS A 306 -73.74 -30.33 -55.88
CA LYS A 306 -74.66 -31.42 -56.25
C LYS A 306 -74.09 -32.17 -57.47
N ILE A 307 -73.36 -33.26 -57.21
CA ILE A 307 -72.65 -34.05 -58.23
C ILE A 307 -73.65 -34.78 -59.14
N ASN A 308 -73.39 -34.78 -60.45
CA ASN A 308 -74.18 -35.55 -61.44
C ASN A 308 -73.85 -37.04 -61.32
N THR A 309 -74.86 -37.90 -61.46
CA THR A 309 -74.71 -39.37 -61.37
C THR A 309 -75.02 -40.02 -62.71
N ALA A 310 -74.41 -41.17 -63.02
CA ALA A 310 -74.64 -41.85 -64.29
C ALA A 310 -74.33 -43.34 -64.22
N SER A 311 -75.04 -44.12 -65.05
CA SER A 311 -74.68 -45.48 -65.44
C SER A 311 -74.34 -45.49 -66.92
N LYS A 312 -73.07 -45.72 -67.26
CA LYS A 312 -72.53 -45.63 -68.64
C LYS A 312 -72.68 -46.94 -69.44
N GLY A 313 -73.67 -47.75 -69.08
CA GLY A 313 -73.96 -49.02 -69.76
C GLY A 313 -74.54 -48.82 -71.16
N ARG A 314 -74.64 -49.93 -71.90
CA ARG A 314 -75.27 -50.00 -73.23
C ARG A 314 -76.72 -49.48 -73.21
N ASN A 315 -77.46 -49.84 -72.16
CA ASN A 315 -78.69 -49.19 -71.77
C ASN A 315 -78.40 -48.42 -70.48
N GLY A 316 -78.17 -47.12 -70.63
CA GLY A 316 -77.56 -46.28 -69.60
C GLY A 316 -78.41 -45.07 -69.27
N TRP A 317 -77.95 -44.33 -68.27
CA TRP A 317 -78.59 -43.09 -67.87
C TRP A 317 -77.59 -42.11 -67.28
N TRP A 318 -77.96 -40.84 -67.29
CA TRP A 318 -77.29 -39.76 -66.60
C TRP A 318 -78.34 -38.90 -65.90
N LYS A 319 -78.09 -38.49 -64.65
CA LYS A 319 -78.96 -37.62 -63.86
C LYS A 319 -78.20 -36.42 -63.34
N CYS A 320 -78.72 -35.24 -63.63
CA CYS A 320 -78.22 -33.98 -63.09
C CYS A 320 -78.46 -33.93 -61.58
N GLY A 321 -77.40 -33.77 -60.79
CA GLY A 321 -77.51 -33.63 -59.33
C GLY A 321 -78.20 -32.32 -58.92
N ALA A 322 -78.04 -31.27 -59.73
CA ALA A 322 -78.59 -29.94 -59.44
C ALA A 322 -80.08 -29.80 -59.83
N THR A 323 -80.45 -30.24 -61.04
CA THR A 323 -81.78 -30.01 -61.61
C THR A 323 -82.70 -31.24 -61.59
N GLY A 324 -82.14 -32.43 -61.35
CA GLY A 324 -82.91 -33.68 -61.38
C GLY A 324 -83.19 -34.21 -62.78
N VAL A 325 -82.85 -33.47 -63.86
CA VAL A 325 -83.01 -33.92 -65.25
C VAL A 325 -82.26 -35.23 -65.49
N ILE A 326 -82.96 -36.19 -66.07
CA ILE A 326 -82.46 -37.51 -66.41
C ILE A 326 -82.44 -37.64 -67.94
N TYR A 327 -81.32 -38.12 -68.46
CA TYR A 327 -81.18 -38.66 -69.82
C TYR A 327 -81.03 -40.16 -69.71
N GLN A 328 -81.78 -40.91 -70.52
CA GLN A 328 -81.65 -42.37 -70.61
C GLN A 328 -81.49 -42.75 -72.07
N TRP A 329 -80.69 -43.76 -72.33
CA TRP A 329 -80.47 -44.26 -73.68
C TRP A 329 -80.41 -45.78 -73.67
N GLY A 330 -80.63 -46.36 -74.84
CA GLY A 330 -80.41 -47.77 -75.00
C GLY A 330 -80.64 -48.23 -76.42
N THR A 331 -80.62 -49.55 -76.55
CA THR A 331 -80.84 -50.21 -77.82
C THR A 331 -81.67 -51.47 -77.64
N VAL A 332 -82.48 -51.75 -78.64
CA VAL A 332 -83.11 -53.05 -78.84
C VAL A 332 -82.58 -53.58 -80.16
N ASP A 333 -81.88 -54.72 -80.10
CA ASP A 333 -81.25 -55.33 -81.27
C ASP A 333 -81.89 -56.69 -81.54
N TYR A 334 -82.15 -56.98 -82.81
CA TYR A 334 -82.61 -58.29 -83.27
C TYR A 334 -81.67 -58.83 -84.34
N GLU A 335 -81.38 -60.13 -84.31
CA GLU A 335 -80.53 -60.78 -85.34
C GLU A 335 -81.22 -60.82 -86.71
N LYS A 336 -82.55 -60.91 -86.73
CA LYS A 336 -83.42 -60.91 -87.91
C LYS A 336 -84.64 -60.03 -87.65
N TYR A 337 -85.29 -59.55 -88.71
CA TYR A 337 -86.49 -58.73 -88.57
C TYR A 337 -87.58 -59.50 -87.79
N PRO A 338 -88.08 -58.95 -86.67
CA PRO A 338 -88.99 -59.69 -85.78
C PRO A 338 -90.45 -59.71 -86.25
N GLY A 339 -90.78 -59.05 -87.38
CA GLY A 339 -92.17 -58.82 -87.81
C GLY A 339 -92.72 -57.50 -87.27
N GLU A 340 -93.99 -57.22 -87.60
CA GLU A 340 -94.69 -56.08 -87.01
C GLU A 340 -95.10 -56.41 -85.58
N ILE A 341 -94.46 -55.74 -84.61
CA ILE A 341 -94.63 -56.01 -83.19
C ILE A 341 -94.53 -54.74 -82.37
N ASP A 342 -95.30 -54.72 -81.28
CA ASP A 342 -95.12 -53.77 -80.20
C ASP A 342 -93.98 -54.22 -79.28
N VAL A 343 -92.95 -53.38 -79.15
CA VAL A 343 -91.78 -53.61 -78.32
C VAL A 343 -91.85 -52.77 -77.06
N GLN A 344 -91.98 -53.43 -75.91
CA GLN A 344 -91.92 -52.76 -74.62
C GLN A 344 -90.46 -52.56 -74.17
N VAL A 345 -90.03 -51.31 -74.13
CA VAL A 345 -88.71 -50.92 -73.66
C VAL A 345 -88.78 -50.52 -72.19
N LYS A 346 -87.95 -51.14 -71.35
CA LYS A 346 -87.79 -50.74 -69.95
C LYS A 346 -86.65 -49.74 -69.81
N PHE A 347 -86.94 -48.60 -69.19
CA PHE A 347 -85.91 -47.63 -68.85
C PHE A 347 -85.00 -48.14 -67.72
N PRO A 348 -83.68 -47.88 -67.77
CA PRO A 348 -82.75 -48.21 -66.69
C PRO A 348 -83.16 -47.70 -65.30
N ILE A 349 -83.72 -46.50 -65.23
CA ILE A 349 -84.33 -45.91 -64.02
C ILE A 349 -85.69 -45.30 -64.36
N ALA A 350 -86.57 -45.17 -63.38
CA ALA A 350 -87.86 -44.52 -63.59
C ALA A 350 -87.70 -42.99 -63.65
N PHE A 351 -88.35 -42.34 -64.61
CA PHE A 351 -88.62 -40.91 -64.55
C PHE A 351 -89.76 -40.65 -63.55
N ASN A 352 -89.73 -39.51 -62.85
CA ASN A 352 -90.94 -39.08 -62.14
C ASN A 352 -91.93 -38.46 -63.14
N ILE A 353 -91.42 -37.71 -64.12
CA ILE A 353 -92.15 -37.18 -65.27
C ILE A 353 -91.33 -37.43 -66.55
N PRO A 354 -91.78 -38.34 -67.44
CA PRO A 354 -91.17 -38.47 -68.76
C PRO A 354 -91.58 -37.27 -69.64
N LEU A 355 -90.62 -36.66 -70.34
CA LEU A 355 -90.87 -35.50 -71.20
C LEU A 355 -90.88 -35.88 -72.69
N ASN A 356 -89.89 -36.66 -73.13
CA ASN A 356 -89.78 -37.06 -74.52
C ASN A 356 -88.99 -38.36 -74.66
N ALA A 357 -89.28 -39.13 -75.70
CA ALA A 357 -88.39 -40.15 -76.20
C ALA A 357 -88.29 -40.06 -77.72
N GLN A 358 -87.11 -40.43 -78.21
CA GLN A 358 -86.81 -40.56 -79.62
C GLN A 358 -86.35 -41.98 -79.86
N VAL A 359 -86.83 -42.54 -80.96
CA VAL A 359 -86.44 -43.84 -81.45
C VAL A 359 -85.80 -43.65 -82.81
N THR A 360 -84.73 -44.39 -83.07
CA THR A 360 -84.00 -44.33 -84.32
C THR A 360 -83.81 -45.74 -84.81
N ARG A 361 -84.40 -46.05 -85.97
CA ARG A 361 -84.29 -47.35 -86.63
C ARG A 361 -82.82 -47.76 -86.80
N LYS A 362 -82.54 -49.04 -86.59
CA LYS A 362 -81.28 -49.69 -86.99
C LYS A 362 -81.50 -50.61 -88.18
N SER A 363 -80.63 -50.51 -89.18
CA SER A 363 -80.66 -51.32 -90.41
C SER A 363 -79.24 -51.72 -90.84
N LEU A 364 -79.07 -52.87 -91.49
CA LEU A 364 -77.77 -53.32 -92.05
C LEU A 364 -77.44 -52.70 -93.42
N GLY A 365 -78.40 -52.07 -94.10
CA GLY A 365 -78.19 -51.47 -95.43
C GLY A 365 -79.30 -50.48 -95.84
N GLY A 366 -79.00 -49.62 -96.82
CA GLY A 366 -79.87 -48.55 -97.35
C GLY A 366 -80.85 -49.01 -98.43
N HIS A 367 -81.47 -50.17 -98.25
CA HIS A 367 -82.50 -50.66 -99.18
C HIS A 367 -83.82 -49.87 -98.98
N TYR A 368 -84.52 -49.60 -100.10
CA TYR A 368 -85.83 -48.93 -100.21
C TYR A 368 -86.97 -49.76 -99.59
N ALA A 369 -86.85 -50.03 -98.29
CA ALA A 369 -87.84 -50.76 -97.52
C ALA A 369 -88.30 -49.90 -96.34
N ASP A 370 -89.60 -49.57 -96.36
CA ASP A 370 -90.26 -48.64 -95.44
C ASP A 370 -90.56 -49.30 -94.10
N ALA A 371 -89.51 -49.68 -93.37
CA ALA A 371 -89.58 -50.03 -91.94
C ALA A 371 -89.31 -48.80 -91.07
N TRP A 372 -90.07 -48.67 -90.00
CA TRP A 372 -90.02 -47.53 -89.09
C TRP A 372 -90.29 -48.01 -87.66
N ALA A 373 -89.70 -47.29 -86.71
CA ALA A 373 -89.92 -47.52 -85.29
C ALA A 373 -90.62 -46.27 -84.75
N ASN A 374 -91.82 -46.42 -84.24
CA ASN A 374 -92.61 -45.30 -83.75
C ASN A 374 -92.77 -45.36 -82.26
N LEU A 375 -92.55 -44.23 -81.60
CA LEU A 375 -92.95 -44.09 -80.22
C LEU A 375 -94.48 -44.04 -80.15
N VAL A 376 -95.08 -45.05 -79.53
CA VAL A 376 -96.53 -45.12 -79.31
C VAL A 376 -96.91 -44.46 -77.99
N LYS A 377 -96.16 -44.79 -76.92
CA LYS A 377 -96.42 -44.30 -75.57
C LYS A 377 -95.13 -44.20 -74.77
N ILE A 378 -95.04 -43.19 -73.92
CA ILE A 378 -94.01 -43.08 -72.88
C ILE A 378 -94.64 -43.12 -71.49
N ASP A 379 -94.05 -43.92 -70.60
CA ASP A 379 -94.42 -44.07 -69.21
C ASP A 379 -93.22 -43.80 -68.31
N LYS A 380 -93.45 -43.74 -66.99
CA LYS A 380 -92.37 -43.50 -66.00
C LYS A 380 -91.24 -44.52 -66.09
N THR A 381 -91.55 -45.78 -66.39
CA THR A 381 -90.61 -46.91 -66.32
C THR A 381 -90.17 -47.44 -67.67
N GLY A 382 -90.67 -46.86 -68.76
CA GLY A 382 -90.42 -47.38 -70.09
C GLY A 382 -91.21 -46.69 -71.19
N MET A 383 -91.19 -47.28 -72.36
CA MET A 383 -91.98 -46.85 -73.50
C MET A 383 -92.42 -48.04 -74.33
N LEU A 384 -93.47 -47.81 -75.12
CA LEU A 384 -93.93 -48.74 -76.14
C LEU A 384 -93.51 -48.21 -77.50
N VAL A 385 -92.82 -49.05 -78.26
CA VAL A 385 -92.34 -48.74 -79.60
C VAL A 385 -92.93 -49.75 -80.56
N ASP A 386 -93.70 -49.25 -81.53
CA ASP A 386 -94.28 -50.09 -82.57
C ASP A 386 -93.30 -50.17 -83.74
N LEU A 387 -93.01 -51.40 -84.17
CA LEU A 387 -92.22 -51.69 -85.36
C LEU A 387 -93.18 -52.03 -86.48
N GLN A 388 -93.29 -51.15 -87.47
CA GLN A 388 -94.13 -51.36 -88.64
C GLN A 388 -93.31 -51.39 -89.92
N HIS A 389 -93.91 -51.93 -90.97
CA HIS A 389 -93.32 -52.01 -92.29
C HIS A 389 -94.35 -51.93 -93.41
N GLU A 390 -94.03 -51.19 -94.48
CA GLU A 390 -94.81 -51.15 -95.71
C GLU A 390 -94.01 -51.74 -96.91
N GLY A 391 -94.58 -52.76 -97.58
CA GLY A 391 -93.99 -53.39 -98.78
C GLY A 391 -93.55 -54.86 -98.58
N GLY A 392 -92.75 -55.43 -99.49
CA GLY A 392 -92.48 -56.88 -99.49
C GLY A 392 -91.18 -57.38 -98.84
N SER A 393 -90.23 -56.51 -98.48
CA SER A 393 -88.87 -56.97 -98.09
C SER A 393 -88.15 -56.08 -97.08
N VAL A 394 -88.34 -56.34 -95.78
CA VAL A 394 -87.58 -55.70 -94.65
C VAL A 394 -86.55 -56.62 -94.01
N ARG A 395 -85.75 -57.29 -94.84
CA ARG A 395 -84.76 -58.26 -94.33
C ARG A 395 -83.64 -57.62 -93.51
N ASP A 396 -83.47 -56.30 -93.53
CA ASP A 396 -82.32 -55.59 -92.95
C ASP A 396 -82.60 -54.78 -91.69
N ALA A 397 -83.87 -54.62 -91.27
CA ALA A 397 -84.18 -53.98 -89.99
C ALA A 397 -83.69 -54.85 -88.82
N ARG A 398 -82.95 -54.25 -87.89
CA ARG A 398 -82.27 -54.94 -86.76
C ARG A 398 -82.69 -54.39 -85.40
N GLY A 399 -83.82 -53.69 -85.33
CA GLY A 399 -84.31 -53.02 -84.13
C GLY A 399 -84.07 -51.52 -84.17
N PHE A 400 -83.75 -50.91 -83.04
CA PHE A 400 -83.68 -49.46 -82.90
C PHE A 400 -82.81 -49.04 -81.71
N THR A 401 -82.16 -47.88 -81.81
CA THR A 401 -81.69 -47.15 -80.63
C THR A 401 -82.78 -46.23 -80.13
N TRP A 402 -82.68 -45.85 -78.87
CA TRP A 402 -83.58 -44.88 -78.29
C TRP A 402 -82.90 -43.98 -77.28
N PHE A 403 -83.45 -42.78 -77.12
CA PHE A 403 -83.06 -41.79 -76.15
C PHE A 403 -84.31 -41.22 -75.50
N ALA A 404 -84.33 -41.09 -74.18
CA ALA A 404 -85.44 -40.54 -73.43
C ALA A 404 -84.96 -39.49 -72.43
N ILE A 405 -85.77 -38.47 -72.22
CA ILE A 405 -85.51 -37.36 -71.29
C ILE A 405 -86.72 -37.17 -70.37
N GLY A 406 -86.44 -36.87 -69.12
CA GLY A 406 -87.44 -36.58 -68.08
C GLY A 406 -86.76 -36.08 -66.81
N TYR A 407 -87.49 -35.99 -65.70
CA TYR A 407 -86.91 -35.67 -64.38
C TYR A 407 -87.64 -36.40 -63.25
#